data_AF-A0ABD5VSD7-F1
#
_entry.id   AF-A0ABD5VSD7-F1
#
_cell.length_a   1.000
_cell.length_b   1.000
_cell.length_c   1.000
_cell.angle_alpha   90.00
_cell.angle_beta   90.00
_cell.angle_gamma   90.00
#
_symmetry.space_group_name_H-M   'P 1'
#
loop_
_entity.id
_entity.type
_entity.pdbx_description
1 polymer ?
#
loop_
_entity_poly.entity_id
_entity_poly.type
_entity_poly.pdbx_seq_one_letter_code
_entity_poly.pdbx_strand_id
1 'polypeptide(L)' 'MSVDSDDGIVREIGHDEFDPVGTATLIVVYFLVLVVMWIFMYFVEFLGRGPTVIG' A
#
# COMPACT_ATOMS: atom_id res chain seq x y z
N MET A 1 -12.17 29.10 39.32
CA MET A 1 -11.45 28.74 38.08
C MET A 1 -10.25 27.91 38.48
N SER A 2 -10.29 26.61 38.24
CA SER A 2 -9.15 25.70 38.41
C SER A 2 -8.87 25.07 37.06
N VAL A 3 -7.79 25.50 36.43
CA VAL A 3 -7.19 24.85 35.26
C VAL A 3 -6.50 23.61 35.77
N ASP A 4 -6.89 22.44 35.30
CA ASP A 4 -6.15 21.20 35.50
C ASP A 4 -5.58 20.74 34.16
N SER A 5 -4.27 20.95 34.05
CA SER A 5 -3.24 20.11 33.42
C SER A 5 -3.60 19.31 32.15
N ASP A 6 -3.13 19.80 30.98
CA ASP A 6 -2.98 19.04 29.73
C ASP A 6 -1.89 17.94 29.88
N ASP A 7 -2.16 16.93 30.71
CA ASP A 7 -1.33 15.71 30.77
C ASP A 7 -1.59 14.89 29.48
N GLY A 8 -0.55 14.84 28.63
CA GLY A 8 -0.46 14.12 27.35
C GLY A 8 -1.69 13.35 26.91
N ILE A 9 -2.50 13.96 26.05
CA ILE A 9 -3.69 13.36 25.44
C ILE A 9 -3.27 12.11 24.65
N VAL A 10 -3.26 10.94 25.30
CA VAL A 10 -3.24 9.65 24.62
C VAL A 10 -4.67 9.41 24.17
N ARG A 11 -5.00 9.92 22.97
CA ARG A 11 -6.28 9.64 22.31
C ARG A 11 -6.24 8.18 21.88
N GLU A 12 -7.03 7.34 22.53
CA GLU A 12 -7.29 5.98 22.05
C GLU A 12 -7.91 6.11 20.65
N ILE A 13 -7.17 5.69 19.61
CA ILE A 13 -7.70 5.64 18.24
C ILE A 13 -8.71 4.50 18.25
N GLY A 14 -9.99 4.87 18.29
CA GLY A 14 -11.09 3.94 18.16
C GLY A 14 -10.98 3.20 16.83
N HIS A 15 -11.07 1.88 16.85
CA HIS A 15 -11.05 1.04 15.64
C HIS A 15 -12.24 1.34 14.70
N ASP A 16 -13.22 2.09 15.19
CA ASP A 16 -14.33 2.73 14.50
C ASP A 16 -13.91 3.82 13.49
N GLU A 17 -12.70 4.37 13.60
CA GLU A 17 -12.14 5.28 12.60
C GLU A 17 -11.41 4.53 11.46
N PHE A 18 -11.17 3.23 11.61
CA PHE A 18 -10.58 2.40 10.55
C PHE A 18 -11.65 2.01 9.51
N ASP A 19 -11.51 2.52 8.29
CA ASP A 19 -12.34 2.10 7.16
C ASP A 19 -11.71 0.87 6.46
N PRO A 20 -12.26 -0.35 6.65
CA PRO A 20 -11.74 -1.56 6.05
C PRO A 20 -11.90 -1.57 4.53
N VAL A 21 -12.92 -0.89 4.00
CA VAL A 21 -13.18 -0.83 2.55
C VAL A 21 -12.19 0.11 1.89
N GLY A 22 -11.93 1.27 2.49
CA GLY A 22 -10.89 2.20 2.06
C GLY A 22 -9.51 1.53 2.01
N THR A 23 -9.14 0.81 3.07
CA THR A 23 -7.85 0.10 3.14
C THR A 23 -7.76 -1.02 2.11
N ALA A 24 -8.81 -1.84 1.95
CA ALA A 24 -8.85 -2.89 0.94
C ALA A 24 -8.72 -2.31 -0.48
N THR A 25 -9.36 -1.16 -0.74
CA THR A 25 -9.26 -0.47 -2.03
C THR A 25 -7.83 -0.05 -2.33
N LEU A 26 -7.11 0.53 -1.35
CA LEU A 26 -5.70 0.89 -1.51
C LEU A 26 -4.83 -0.32 -1.84
N ILE A 27 -5.04 -1.44 -1.14
CA ILE A 27 -4.30 -2.69 -1.38
C ILE A 27 -4.56 -3.19 -2.80
N VAL A 28 -5.82 -3.24 -3.24
CA VAL A 28 -6.19 -3.71 -4.58
C VAL A 28 -5.58 -2.81 -5.66
N VAL A 29 -5.66 -1.49 -5.50
CA VAL A 29 -5.05 -0.53 -6.44
C VAL A 29 -3.53 -0.73 -6.50
N TYR A 30 -2.87 -0.84 -5.35
CA TYR A 30 -1.44 -1.09 -5.29
C TYR A 30 -1.06 -2.41 -5.97
N PHE A 31 -1.81 -3.48 -5.71
CA PHE A 31 -1.58 -4.78 -6.34
C PHE A 31 -1.75 -4.71 -7.86
N LEU A 32 -2.76 -4.00 -8.36
CA LEU A 32 -2.93 -3.78 -9.80
C LEU A 32 -1.74 -3.05 -10.42
N VAL A 33 -1.19 -2.04 -9.74
CA VAL A 33 0.03 -1.35 -10.21
C VAL A 33 1.21 -2.32 -10.31
N LEU A 34 1.40 -3.17 -9.30
CA LEU A 34 2.47 -4.19 -9.33
C LEU A 34 2.27 -5.19 -10.47
N VAL A 35 1.05 -5.68 -10.69
CA VAL A 35 0.75 -6.61 -11.78
C VAL A 35 0.98 -5.97 -13.15
N VAL A 36 0.56 -4.71 -13.33
CA VAL A 36 0.79 -3.96 -14.57
C VAL A 36 2.28 -3.79 -14.83
N MET A 37 3.05 -3.37 -13.81
CA MET A 37 4.49 -3.24 -13.92
C MET A 37 5.16 -4.58 -14.22
N TRP A 38 4.72 -5.66 -13.57
CA TRP A 38 5.24 -7.01 -13.76
C TRP A 38 4.98 -7.50 -15.19
N ILE A 39 3.75 -7.36 -15.70
CA ILE A 39 3.39 -7.69 -17.08
C ILE A 39 4.22 -6.85 -18.06
N PHE A 40 4.35 -5.55 -17.80
CA PHE A 40 5.14 -4.65 -18.64
C PHE A 40 6.62 -5.09 -18.70
N MET A 41 7.22 -5.39 -17.56
CA MET A 41 8.58 -5.92 -17.48
C MET A 41 8.73 -7.24 -18.24
N TYR A 42 7.76 -8.15 -18.11
CA TYR A 42 7.72 -9.39 -18.89
C TYR A 42 7.74 -9.10 -20.40
N PHE A 43 6.87 -8.20 -20.89
CA PHE A 43 6.91 -7.83 -22.31
C PHE A 43 8.25 -7.22 -22.72
N VAL A 44 8.83 -6.31 -21.92
CA VAL A 44 10.13 -5.69 -22.20
C VAL A 44 11.26 -6.72 -22.26
N GLU A 45 11.24 -7.70 -21.37
CA GLU A 45 12.22 -8.77 -21.31
C GLU A 45 12.07 -9.74 -22.50
N PHE A 46 10.84 -10.18 -22.81
CA PHE A 46 10.61 -11.29 -23.75
C PHE A 46 10.29 -10.88 -25.20
N LEU A 47 9.95 -9.61 -25.53
CA LEU A 47 9.66 -9.17 -26.92
C LEU A 47 10.85 -8.58 -27.69
N GLY A 48 12.01 -8.33 -27.05
CA GLY A 48 13.10 -7.57 -27.69
C GLY A 48 14.53 -8.06 -27.47
N ARG A 49 14.78 -8.94 -26.51
CA ARG A 49 16.09 -9.56 -26.24
C ARG A 49 15.82 -10.99 -25.78
N GLY A 50 16.21 -11.98 -26.60
CA GLY A 50 15.99 -13.40 -26.27
C GLY A 50 16.44 -13.76 -24.84
N PRO A 51 15.82 -14.77 -24.23
CA PRO A 51 15.89 -15.03 -22.80
C PRO A 51 17.35 -15.15 -22.37
N THR A 52 17.85 -14.19 -21.59
CA THR A 52 19.18 -14.30 -20.98
C THR A 52 19.00 -15.15 -19.73
N VAL A 53 18.77 -16.45 -19.93
CA VAL A 53 18.77 -17.44 -18.85
C VAL A 53 20.21 -17.56 -18.39
N ILE A 54 20.57 -16.86 -17.31
CA ILE A 54 21.81 -17.17 -16.59
C ILE A 54 21.47 -18.37 -15.70
N GLY A 55 21.79 -19.55 -16.22
CA GLY A 55 21.71 -20.85 -15.56
C GLY A 55 22.71 -21.79 -16.22
#